data_AF-A0A9P1CPN3-F1
#
_entry.id   AF-A0A9P1CPN3-F1
#
_cell.length_a   1.000
_cell.length_b   1.000
_cell.length_c   1.000
_cell.angle_alpha   90.00
_cell.angle_beta   90.00
_cell.angle_gamma   90.00
#
_symmetry.space_group_name_H-M   'P 1'
#
loop_
_entity.id
_entity.type
_entity.pdbx_description
1 polymer ?
#
loop_
_entity_poly.entity_id
_entity_poly.type
_entity_poly.pdbx_seq_one_letter_code
_entity_poly.pdbx_strand_id
1 'polypeptide(L)'
;MASEILGGFVKDAFPELFVEGQVVSAEQSFHRRLAEYEMNIEQQKLFREDLRDLVELTVGRMDVYHLVGALLLEFCIHFYCENLMIEGARESDTKAFVVVFFLIANLSAVGFLVFSVWLSMHASVASHSIGVRLLTSFARLSIPTRKELEEVAKAPLVPMVERFRMLGKRLGMAQARAEAEAAQSQSSEAAQQQEALRRETAQLARAAAGLSTTVATASDSALAIQEGAKALFDREYHFRRFLKEQRRWLFYDAYARVCMALGINQMLQALSYYIVGGIAEETPSGAALSLVGVQVLSLLLLRLDMAEGLQHWSGAFAVIVFMALPPLYIGILIHFVPTVSVRTVEFFALPAFLLHSMWMLLIAAYLVPDTVDEGLPKTLRTVLYLDVLHLDQQEMAEGAAAQQVKDTTEALQEAQEALKQAMRGVLEHEATAGNVSSTGRQGEQQQQLEAQLRAEVVEAREQDLTAPSSSTRQEIRRAERTLDHFTLWKAAYFIPLWSCFLILEQNRVQLCIL
;
A
#
# COMPACT_ATOMS: atom_id res chain seq x y z
N MET A 1 58.09 -20.11 -5.72
CA MET A 1 59.03 -21.15 -5.24
C MET A 1 59.30 -21.08 -3.73
N ALA A 2 59.88 -20.02 -3.15
CA ALA A 2 60.11 -19.98 -1.69
C ALA A 2 58.82 -19.95 -0.84
N SER A 3 57.76 -19.25 -1.29
CA SER A 3 56.46 -19.23 -0.59
C SER A 3 55.70 -20.55 -0.67
N GLU A 4 55.85 -21.30 -1.76
CA GLU A 4 55.23 -22.62 -1.93
C GLU A 4 55.91 -23.69 -1.08
N ILE A 5 57.26 -23.65 -0.99
CA ILE A 5 58.01 -24.58 -0.13
C ILE A 5 57.70 -24.30 1.35
N LEU A 6 57.62 -23.03 1.75
CA LEU A 6 57.27 -22.65 3.11
C LEU A 6 55.80 -22.98 3.45
N GLY A 7 54.89 -22.78 2.49
CA GLY A 7 53.48 -23.12 2.63
C GLY A 7 53.23 -24.63 2.80
N GLY A 8 53.97 -25.47 2.08
CA GLY A 8 53.93 -26.93 2.25
C GLY A 8 54.44 -27.37 3.63
N PHE A 9 55.58 -26.84 4.05
CA PHE A 9 56.21 -27.24 5.33
C PHE A 9 55.35 -26.89 6.56
N VAL A 10 54.71 -25.71 6.58
CA VAL A 10 53.83 -25.31 7.69
C VAL A 10 52.57 -26.18 7.75
N LYS A 11 52.04 -26.59 6.59
CA LYS A 11 50.86 -27.45 6.50
C LYS A 11 51.13 -28.86 7.03
N ASP A 12 52.34 -29.37 6.79
CA ASP A 12 52.77 -30.70 7.26
C ASP A 12 53.25 -30.69 8.72
N ALA A 13 53.85 -29.58 9.19
CA ALA A 13 54.37 -29.46 10.55
C ALA A 13 53.26 -29.19 11.59
N PHE A 14 52.16 -28.53 11.21
CA PHE A 14 51.08 -28.15 12.12
C PHE A 14 49.67 -28.43 11.55
N PRO A 15 49.33 -29.70 11.26
CA PRO A 15 48.00 -30.05 10.76
C PRO A 15 46.89 -29.66 11.74
N GLU A 16 47.16 -29.65 13.05
CA GLU A 16 46.18 -29.26 14.08
C GLU A 16 45.75 -27.78 13.98
N LEU A 17 46.70 -26.87 13.72
CA LEU A 17 46.40 -25.43 13.54
C LEU A 17 45.55 -25.15 12.31
N PHE A 18 45.76 -25.90 11.22
CA PHE A 18 44.93 -25.79 10.01
C PHE A 18 43.52 -26.31 10.23
N VAL A 19 43.38 -27.44 10.94
CA VAL A 19 42.06 -27.98 11.31
C VAL A 19 41.34 -26.98 12.22
N GLU A 20 42.02 -26.45 13.24
CA GLU A 20 41.44 -25.48 14.18
C GLU A 20 40.99 -24.19 13.48
N GLY A 21 41.79 -23.65 12.55
CA GLY A 21 41.38 -22.50 11.73
C GLY A 21 40.16 -22.77 10.84
N GLN A 22 40.04 -23.98 10.28
CA GLN A 22 38.85 -24.38 9.51
C GLN A 22 37.62 -24.55 10.39
N VAL A 23 37.77 -25.09 11.61
CA VAL A 23 36.66 -25.20 12.57
C VAL A 23 36.16 -23.82 12.99
N VAL A 24 37.07 -22.91 13.36
CA VAL A 24 36.71 -21.54 13.77
C VAL A 24 36.02 -20.79 12.64
N SER A 25 36.50 -20.91 11.40
CA SER A 25 35.84 -20.30 10.24
C SER A 25 34.44 -20.87 9.98
N ALA A 26 34.28 -22.20 10.09
CA ALA A 26 32.98 -22.85 9.95
C ALA A 26 32.00 -22.40 11.05
N GLU A 27 32.45 -22.35 12.29
CA GLU A 27 31.68 -21.87 13.45
C GLU A 27 31.27 -20.40 13.29
N GLN A 28 32.16 -19.52 12.88
CA GLN A 28 31.83 -18.11 12.58
C GLN A 28 30.80 -18.00 11.46
N SER A 29 30.93 -18.80 10.39
CA SER A 29 29.97 -18.79 9.29
C SER A 29 28.57 -19.28 9.72
N PHE A 30 28.54 -20.28 10.60
CA PHE A 30 27.30 -20.80 11.18
C PHE A 30 26.65 -19.76 12.10
N HIS A 31 27.42 -19.14 13.00
CA HIS A 31 26.93 -18.07 13.86
C HIS A 31 26.39 -16.88 13.08
N ARG A 32 27.08 -16.48 12.00
CA ARG A 32 26.62 -15.42 11.12
C ARG A 32 25.26 -15.76 10.50
N ARG A 33 25.10 -16.96 9.95
CA ARG A 33 23.80 -17.41 9.39
C ARG A 33 22.71 -17.47 10.44
N LEU A 34 23.03 -17.98 11.63
CA LEU A 34 22.08 -18.05 12.74
C LEU A 34 21.61 -16.65 13.19
N ALA A 35 22.53 -15.69 13.28
CA ALA A 35 22.21 -14.30 13.56
C ALA A 35 21.37 -13.65 12.45
N GLU A 36 21.66 -13.95 11.17
CA GLU A 36 20.85 -13.52 10.03
C GLU A 36 19.41 -14.08 10.13
N TYR A 37 19.25 -15.36 10.48
CA TYR A 37 17.92 -15.96 10.70
C TYR A 37 17.19 -15.34 11.89
N GLU A 38 17.89 -15.10 13.00
CA GLU A 38 17.31 -14.48 14.20
C GLU A 38 16.82 -13.06 13.89
N MET A 39 17.63 -12.26 13.21
CA MET A 39 17.25 -10.91 12.77
C MET A 39 16.01 -10.94 11.84
N ASN A 40 15.96 -11.89 10.90
CA ASN A 40 14.82 -12.04 9.99
C ASN A 40 13.53 -12.46 10.73
N ILE A 41 13.65 -13.30 11.76
CA ILE A 41 12.51 -13.69 12.61
C ILE A 41 11.99 -12.50 13.41
N GLU A 42 12.88 -11.73 14.05
CA GLU A 42 12.48 -10.53 14.80
C GLU A 42 11.84 -9.49 13.88
N GLN A 43 12.38 -9.30 12.67
CA GLN A 43 11.77 -8.41 11.69
C GLN A 43 10.37 -8.88 11.26
N GLN A 44 10.16 -10.19 11.06
CA GLN A 44 8.83 -10.73 10.77
C GLN A 44 7.86 -10.59 11.94
N LYS A 45 8.34 -10.66 13.19
CA LYS A 45 7.49 -10.39 14.36
C LYS A 45 7.01 -8.94 14.35
N LEU A 46 7.92 -7.99 14.13
CA LEU A 46 7.57 -6.56 14.00
C LEU A 46 6.52 -6.35 12.91
N PHE A 47 6.70 -6.95 11.73
CA PHE A 47 5.71 -6.85 10.63
C PHE A 47 4.33 -7.43 10.99
N ARG A 48 4.28 -8.48 11.82
CA ARG A 48 3.01 -9.05 12.30
C ARG A 48 2.34 -8.15 13.33
N GLU A 49 3.13 -7.51 14.19
CA GLU A 49 2.65 -6.53 15.17
C GLU A 49 2.11 -5.30 14.47
N ASP A 50 2.85 -4.72 13.52
CA ASP A 50 2.41 -3.58 12.71
C ASP A 50 1.08 -3.86 11.99
N LEU A 51 0.97 -5.04 11.35
CA LEU A 51 -0.28 -5.45 10.68
C LEU A 51 -1.43 -5.63 11.67
N ARG A 52 -1.17 -6.14 12.88
CA ARG A 52 -2.20 -6.29 13.91
C ARG A 52 -2.67 -4.93 14.40
N ASP A 53 -1.74 -4.02 14.70
CA ASP A 53 -2.03 -2.69 15.21
C ASP A 53 -2.83 -1.86 14.20
N LEU A 54 -2.47 -1.93 12.91
CA LEU A 54 -3.23 -1.27 11.83
C LEU A 54 -4.66 -1.79 11.69
N VAL A 55 -4.85 -3.11 11.81
CA VAL A 55 -6.18 -3.73 11.74
C VAL A 55 -6.98 -3.40 12.99
N GLU A 56 -6.38 -3.49 14.17
CA GLU A 56 -7.02 -3.19 15.46
C GLU A 56 -7.45 -1.73 15.54
N LEU A 57 -6.62 -0.80 15.06
CA LEU A 57 -6.98 0.62 14.96
C LEU A 57 -8.21 0.84 14.07
N THR A 58 -8.28 0.11 12.94
CA THR A 58 -9.43 0.19 12.03
C THR A 58 -10.69 -0.36 12.67
N VAL A 59 -10.60 -1.55 13.27
CA VAL A 59 -11.71 -2.23 13.95
C VAL A 59 -12.22 -1.39 15.12
N GLY A 60 -11.33 -0.94 16.02
CA GLY A 60 -11.70 -0.13 17.17
C GLY A 60 -12.40 1.17 16.77
N ARG A 61 -11.97 1.81 15.68
CA ARG A 61 -12.67 2.99 15.14
C ARG A 61 -14.06 2.64 14.58
N MET A 62 -14.20 1.52 13.86
CA MET A 62 -15.51 1.11 13.32
C MET A 62 -16.49 0.78 14.44
N ASP A 63 -16.00 0.19 15.53
CA ASP A 63 -16.81 -0.15 16.70
C ASP A 63 -17.32 1.13 17.40
N VAL A 64 -16.51 2.19 17.45
CA VAL A 64 -16.96 3.50 17.92
C VAL A 64 -18.07 4.06 17.04
N TYR A 65 -17.95 3.94 15.70
CA TYR A 65 -19.02 4.39 14.80
C TYR A 65 -20.30 3.59 14.97
N HIS A 66 -20.18 2.28 15.13
CA HIS A 66 -21.31 1.41 15.43
C HIS A 66 -22.02 1.83 16.73
N LEU A 67 -21.26 2.05 17.81
CA LEU A 67 -21.80 2.47 19.10
C LEU A 67 -22.49 3.84 19.03
N VAL A 68 -21.82 4.86 18.49
CA VAL A 68 -22.37 6.21 18.38
C VAL A 68 -23.59 6.22 17.46
N GLY A 69 -23.53 5.51 16.33
CA GLY A 69 -24.66 5.38 15.40
C GLY A 69 -25.88 4.73 16.06
N ALA A 70 -25.68 3.70 16.88
CA ALA A 70 -26.76 3.03 17.60
C ALA A 70 -27.41 3.93 18.67
N LEU A 71 -26.62 4.69 19.43
CA LEU A 71 -27.14 5.65 20.42
C LEU A 71 -27.95 6.77 19.77
N LEU A 72 -27.47 7.32 18.65
CA LEU A 72 -28.19 8.35 17.90
C LEU A 72 -29.49 7.79 17.30
N LEU A 73 -29.45 6.54 16.83
CA LEU A 73 -30.63 5.85 16.30
C LEU A 73 -31.71 5.68 17.39
N GLU A 74 -31.30 5.33 18.60
CA GLU A 74 -32.20 5.26 19.77
C GLU A 74 -32.87 6.63 20.03
N PHE A 75 -32.12 7.73 20.01
CA PHE A 75 -32.69 9.07 20.17
C PHE A 75 -33.69 9.41 19.07
N CYS A 76 -33.39 9.09 17.80
CA CYS A 76 -34.33 9.33 16.70
C CYS A 76 -35.63 8.52 16.84
N ILE A 77 -35.54 7.27 17.31
CA ILE A 77 -36.71 6.42 17.56
C ILE A 77 -37.53 6.99 18.73
N HIS A 78 -36.85 7.40 19.81
CA HIS A 78 -37.51 8.03 20.95
C HIS A 78 -38.22 9.33 20.56
N PHE A 79 -37.58 10.20 19.78
CA PHE A 79 -38.19 11.41 19.22
C PHE A 79 -39.38 11.13 18.29
N TYR A 80 -39.41 9.97 17.64
CA TYR A 80 -40.55 9.53 16.85
C TYR A 80 -41.71 9.06 17.73
N CYS A 81 -41.42 8.25 18.75
CA CYS A 81 -42.43 7.63 19.60
C CYS A 81 -43.06 8.60 20.62
N GLU A 82 -42.26 9.47 21.24
CA GLU A 82 -42.70 10.39 22.31
C GLU A 82 -42.96 11.81 21.78
N ASN A 83 -43.44 11.92 20.54
CA ASN A 83 -43.58 13.21 19.89
C ASN A 83 -44.85 13.95 20.32
N LEU A 84 -44.70 14.94 21.20
CA LEU A 84 -45.80 15.81 21.66
C LEU A 84 -46.48 16.60 20.52
N MET A 85 -45.78 16.88 19.41
CA MET A 85 -46.39 17.59 18.29
C MET A 85 -47.43 16.75 17.57
N ILE A 86 -47.31 15.41 17.58
CA ILE A 86 -48.31 14.52 16.98
C ILE A 86 -49.61 14.58 17.79
N GLU A 87 -49.50 14.60 19.12
CA GLU A 87 -50.65 14.73 20.01
C GLU A 87 -51.32 16.10 19.84
N GLY A 88 -50.54 17.19 19.85
CA GLY A 88 -51.05 18.55 19.65
C GLY A 88 -51.59 18.83 18.26
N ALA A 89 -51.08 18.17 17.22
CA ALA A 89 -51.58 18.30 15.85
C ALA A 89 -53.01 17.73 15.69
N ARG A 90 -53.41 16.78 16.56
CA ARG A 90 -54.79 16.27 16.57
C ARG A 90 -55.79 17.33 17.03
N GLU A 91 -55.35 18.25 17.88
CA GLU A 91 -56.19 19.32 18.42
C GLU A 91 -56.13 20.60 17.57
N SER A 92 -55.01 20.84 16.86
CA SER A 92 -54.83 22.00 15.99
C SER A 92 -54.47 21.61 14.54
N ASP A 93 -55.47 21.63 13.67
CA ASP A 93 -55.34 21.36 12.21
C ASP A 93 -54.28 22.24 11.53
N THR A 94 -53.97 23.41 12.09
CA THR A 94 -53.05 24.40 11.52
C THR A 94 -51.58 24.00 11.51
N LYS A 95 -51.17 22.87 12.11
CA LYS A 95 -49.75 22.49 12.26
C LYS A 95 -49.37 21.14 11.64
N ALA A 96 -50.32 20.46 10.98
CA ALA A 96 -50.06 19.14 10.40
C ALA A 96 -48.87 19.13 9.43
N PHE A 97 -48.67 20.20 8.65
CA PHE A 97 -47.56 20.29 7.69
C PHE A 97 -46.16 20.32 8.36
N VAL A 98 -46.03 20.93 9.54
CA VAL A 98 -44.75 20.99 10.28
C VAL A 98 -44.37 19.61 10.79
N VAL A 99 -45.37 18.84 11.26
CA VAL A 99 -45.19 17.45 11.66
C VAL A 99 -44.69 16.61 10.49
N VAL A 100 -45.17 16.85 9.26
CA VAL A 100 -44.66 16.15 8.07
C VAL A 100 -43.17 16.42 7.83
N PHE A 101 -42.71 17.68 7.94
CA PHE A 101 -41.28 18.00 7.84
C PHE A 101 -40.44 17.30 8.91
N PHE A 102 -40.91 17.35 10.16
CA PHE A 102 -40.28 16.64 11.26
C PHE A 102 -40.17 15.14 10.97
N LEU A 103 -41.25 14.49 10.54
CA LEU A 103 -41.29 13.05 10.29
C LEU A 103 -40.37 12.65 9.14
N ILE A 104 -40.33 13.43 8.05
CA ILE A 104 -39.46 13.14 6.90
C ILE A 104 -37.99 13.30 7.29
N ALA A 105 -37.64 14.37 8.00
CA ALA A 105 -36.27 14.60 8.47
C ALA A 105 -35.84 13.51 9.46
N ASN A 106 -36.70 13.15 10.41
CA ASN A 106 -36.39 12.11 11.39
C ASN A 106 -36.29 10.71 10.76
N LEU A 107 -37.19 10.36 9.84
CA LEU A 107 -37.12 9.08 9.13
C LEU A 107 -35.87 9.00 8.24
N SER A 108 -35.49 10.11 7.60
CA SER A 108 -34.24 10.20 6.85
C SER A 108 -33.03 10.03 7.76
N ALA A 109 -33.04 10.66 8.94
CA ALA A 109 -32.01 10.49 9.95
C ALA A 109 -31.85 9.03 10.38
N VAL A 110 -32.97 8.36 10.70
CA VAL A 110 -33.02 6.92 11.02
C VAL A 110 -32.42 6.09 9.88
N GLY A 111 -32.84 6.34 8.63
CA GLY A 111 -32.33 5.62 7.47
C GLY A 111 -30.81 5.74 7.35
N PHE A 112 -30.27 6.96 7.40
CA PHE A 112 -28.83 7.18 7.32
C PHE A 112 -28.07 6.58 8.51
N LEU A 113 -28.59 6.67 9.74
CA LEU A 113 -27.94 6.08 10.91
C LEU A 113 -27.92 4.54 10.83
N VAL A 114 -29.00 3.91 10.36
CA VAL A 114 -29.04 2.47 10.11
C VAL A 114 -28.01 2.07 9.07
N PHE A 115 -27.90 2.80 7.95
CA PHE A 115 -26.85 2.55 6.95
C PHE A 115 -25.45 2.74 7.53
N SER A 116 -25.24 3.75 8.38
CA SER A 116 -23.96 3.97 9.04
C SER A 116 -23.55 2.78 9.92
N VAL A 117 -24.44 2.32 10.78
CA VAL A 117 -24.25 1.15 11.66
C VAL A 117 -24.00 -0.13 10.84
N TRP A 118 -24.76 -0.33 9.77
CA TRP A 118 -24.62 -1.50 8.91
C TRP A 118 -23.28 -1.51 8.16
N LEU A 119 -22.89 -0.37 7.58
CA LEU A 119 -21.63 -0.22 6.85
C LEU A 119 -20.42 -0.31 7.79
N SER A 120 -20.49 0.25 9.00
CA SER A 120 -19.40 0.14 9.98
C SER A 120 -19.20 -1.29 10.45
N MET A 121 -20.30 -2.05 10.65
CA MET A 121 -20.23 -3.48 10.93
C MET A 121 -19.55 -4.26 9.79
N HIS A 122 -19.92 -3.97 8.53
CA HIS A 122 -19.27 -4.60 7.37
C HIS A 122 -17.79 -4.23 7.24
N ALA A 123 -17.42 -2.97 7.49
CA ALA A 123 -16.03 -2.53 7.52
C ALA A 123 -15.22 -3.26 8.60
N SER A 124 -15.78 -3.40 9.81
CA SER A 124 -15.15 -4.11 10.93
C SER A 124 -14.91 -5.58 10.58
N VAL A 125 -15.93 -6.31 10.12
CA VAL A 125 -15.80 -7.72 9.73
C VAL A 125 -14.82 -7.92 8.57
N ALA A 126 -14.89 -7.06 7.54
CA ALA A 126 -14.02 -7.15 6.37
C ALA A 126 -12.55 -6.89 6.73
N SER A 127 -12.28 -5.83 7.49
CA SER A 127 -10.92 -5.48 7.93
C SER A 127 -10.33 -6.56 8.83
N HIS A 128 -11.10 -7.11 9.78
CA HIS A 128 -10.65 -8.22 10.62
C HIS A 128 -10.34 -9.48 9.79
N SER A 129 -11.26 -9.88 8.90
CA SER A 129 -11.07 -11.05 8.03
C SER A 129 -9.83 -10.92 7.15
N ILE A 130 -9.62 -9.75 6.55
CA ILE A 130 -8.45 -9.49 5.71
C ILE A 130 -7.18 -9.38 6.55
N GLY A 131 -7.24 -8.81 7.75
CA GLY A 131 -6.13 -8.80 8.70
C GLY A 131 -5.67 -10.22 9.05
N VAL A 132 -6.60 -11.12 9.37
CA VAL A 132 -6.29 -12.55 9.59
C VAL A 132 -5.70 -13.19 8.34
N ARG A 133 -6.24 -12.88 7.15
CA ARG A 133 -5.68 -13.39 5.89
C ARG A 133 -4.25 -12.90 5.66
N LEU A 134 -3.95 -11.62 5.87
CA LEU A 134 -2.60 -11.07 5.75
C LEU A 134 -1.63 -11.72 6.75
N LEU A 135 -2.04 -11.89 8.01
CA LEU A 135 -1.23 -12.55 9.04
C LEU A 135 -0.98 -14.04 8.74
N THR A 136 -1.91 -14.70 8.07
CA THR A 136 -1.84 -16.14 7.77
C THR A 136 -1.28 -16.46 6.40
N SER A 137 -1.39 -15.59 5.39
CA SER A 137 -0.86 -15.85 4.04
C SER A 137 0.48 -15.18 3.81
N PHE A 138 0.63 -13.94 4.29
CA PHE A 138 1.78 -13.09 3.99
C PHE A 138 2.80 -13.12 5.11
N ALA A 139 2.39 -12.85 6.35
CA ALA A 139 3.31 -12.78 7.49
C ALA A 139 3.63 -14.15 8.11
N ARG A 140 3.62 -15.24 7.32
CA ARG A 140 4.05 -16.55 7.80
C ARG A 140 5.53 -16.46 8.17
N LEU A 141 5.90 -17.04 9.31
CA LEU A 141 7.30 -17.20 9.67
C LEU A 141 8.01 -17.90 8.51
N SER A 142 9.11 -17.33 8.01
CA SER A 142 9.94 -17.99 7.01
C SER A 142 10.54 -19.22 7.66
N ILE A 143 9.90 -20.37 7.44
CA ILE A 143 10.46 -21.66 7.84
C ILE A 143 11.63 -21.89 6.87
N PRO A 144 12.86 -22.07 7.37
CA PRO A 144 14.00 -22.30 6.50
C PRO A 144 13.72 -23.49 5.60
N THR A 145 13.96 -23.33 4.30
CA THR A 145 13.64 -24.38 3.34
C THR A 145 14.47 -25.63 3.64
N ARG A 146 14.01 -26.82 3.24
CA ARG A 146 14.77 -28.06 3.45
C ARG A 146 16.18 -27.98 2.86
N LYS A 147 16.35 -27.23 1.76
CA LYS A 147 17.65 -26.96 1.16
C LYS A 147 18.53 -26.10 2.06
N GLU A 148 18.00 -25.01 2.61
CA GLU A 148 18.72 -24.17 3.58
C GLU A 148 19.09 -24.96 4.84
N LEU A 149 18.17 -25.77 5.37
CA LEU A 149 18.46 -26.68 6.49
C LEU A 149 19.55 -27.70 6.13
N GLU A 150 19.53 -28.25 4.92
CA GLU A 150 20.58 -29.14 4.42
C GLU A 150 21.90 -28.42 4.22
N GLU A 151 21.91 -27.15 3.79
CA GLU A 151 23.13 -26.34 3.69
C GLU A 151 23.71 -26.01 5.05
N VAL A 152 22.86 -25.67 6.02
CA VAL A 152 23.24 -25.48 7.43
C VAL A 152 23.75 -26.80 8.03
N ALA A 153 23.14 -27.94 7.67
CA ALA A 153 23.58 -29.27 8.12
C ALA A 153 24.87 -29.74 7.41
N LYS A 154 25.12 -29.30 6.18
CA LYS A 154 26.36 -29.57 5.42
C LYS A 154 27.52 -28.69 5.87
N ALA A 155 27.25 -27.51 6.45
CA ALA A 155 28.28 -26.76 7.15
C ALA A 155 28.86 -27.70 8.21
N PRO A 156 30.19 -27.89 8.26
CA PRO A 156 30.80 -28.91 9.10
C PRO A 156 30.66 -28.53 10.59
N LEU A 157 29.49 -28.81 11.16
CA LEU A 157 29.27 -29.09 12.58
C LEU A 157 29.97 -30.40 12.99
N VAL A 158 30.45 -31.13 11.98
CA VAL A 158 31.14 -32.40 12.01
C VAL A 158 32.42 -32.42 12.86
N PRO A 159 33.24 -31.37 13.09
CA PRO A 159 34.42 -31.54 13.95
C PRO A 159 34.02 -31.90 15.38
N MET A 160 32.92 -31.35 15.89
CA MET A 160 32.47 -31.59 17.27
C MET A 160 31.64 -32.87 17.39
N VAL A 161 30.72 -33.13 16.46
CA VAL A 161 29.97 -34.40 16.44
C VAL A 161 30.87 -35.57 16.07
N GLU A 162 31.84 -35.40 15.15
CA GLU A 162 32.85 -36.42 14.84
C GLU A 162 33.87 -36.54 15.98
N ARG A 163 34.22 -35.46 16.71
CA ARG A 163 34.98 -35.57 17.98
C ARG A 163 34.18 -36.34 19.03
N PHE A 164 32.89 -36.06 19.24
CA PHE A 164 32.04 -36.81 20.17
C PHE A 164 31.77 -38.24 19.70
N ARG A 165 31.71 -38.48 18.39
CA ARG A 165 31.59 -39.82 17.79
C ARG A 165 32.91 -40.59 17.87
N MET A 166 34.06 -39.91 17.79
CA MET A 166 35.38 -40.51 18.04
C MET A 166 35.64 -40.72 19.53
N LEU A 167 35.23 -39.79 20.39
CA LEU A 167 35.30 -39.90 21.86
C LEU A 167 34.33 -40.97 22.35
N GLY A 168 33.12 -41.01 21.79
CA GLY A 168 32.10 -42.03 21.98
C GLY A 168 32.48 -43.37 21.37
N LYS A 169 33.28 -43.45 20.31
CA LYS A 169 33.92 -44.70 19.86
C LYS A 169 35.03 -45.14 20.82
N ARG A 170 35.76 -44.22 21.45
CA ARG A 170 36.78 -44.53 22.47
C ARG A 170 36.16 -44.96 23.81
N LEU A 171 35.06 -44.34 24.23
CA LEU A 171 34.31 -44.69 25.45
C LEU A 171 33.33 -45.85 25.21
N GLY A 172 32.73 -45.94 24.03
CA GLY A 172 31.77 -46.95 23.63
C GLY A 172 32.38 -48.32 23.33
N MET A 173 33.71 -48.44 23.14
CA MET A 173 34.37 -49.75 23.14
C MET A 173 34.32 -50.44 24.52
N ALA A 174 34.07 -49.69 25.62
CA ALA A 174 33.80 -50.25 26.94
C ALA A 174 32.29 -50.53 27.18
N GLN A 175 31.40 -49.71 26.61
CA GLN A 175 29.95 -49.80 26.86
C GLN A 175 29.20 -50.70 25.86
N ALA A 176 29.68 -50.84 24.63
CA ALA A 176 29.11 -51.76 23.62
C ALA A 176 29.24 -53.24 24.00
N ARG A 177 30.10 -53.57 24.98
CA ARG A 177 30.19 -54.92 25.55
C ARG A 177 29.13 -55.18 26.63
N ALA A 178 28.59 -54.13 27.26
CA ALA A 178 27.54 -54.23 28.28
C ALA A 178 26.13 -54.09 27.68
N GLU A 179 25.95 -53.28 26.63
CA GLU A 179 24.65 -53.10 25.98
C GLU A 179 24.29 -54.23 24.99
N ALA A 180 25.28 -54.99 24.50
CA ALA A 180 25.05 -56.18 23.68
C ALA A 180 24.32 -57.31 24.45
N GLU A 181 24.39 -57.32 25.79
CA GLU A 181 23.63 -58.28 26.63
C GLU A 181 22.22 -57.75 26.98
N ALA A 182 22.00 -56.43 26.99
CA ALA A 182 20.68 -55.84 27.26
C ALA A 182 19.77 -55.79 26.03
N ALA A 183 20.34 -55.67 24.82
CA ALA A 183 19.60 -55.49 23.56
C ALA A 183 18.80 -56.73 23.09
N GLN A 184 19.02 -57.91 23.68
CA GLN A 184 18.27 -59.13 23.33
C GLN A 184 16.90 -59.23 24.02
N SER A 185 16.63 -58.41 25.05
CA SER A 185 15.37 -58.48 25.82
C SER A 185 14.35 -57.39 25.46
N GLN A 186 14.76 -56.33 24.73
CA GLN A 186 13.89 -55.17 24.43
C GLN A 186 13.36 -55.12 23.00
N SER A 187 13.79 -56.05 22.12
CA SER A 187 13.39 -56.04 20.70
C SER A 187 11.92 -56.42 20.45
N SER A 188 11.22 -56.98 21.43
CA SER A 188 9.81 -57.37 21.30
C SER A 188 8.84 -56.24 21.63
N GLU A 189 9.15 -55.39 22.61
CA GLU A 189 8.28 -54.27 23.01
C GLU A 189 8.41 -53.07 22.07
N ALA A 190 9.63 -52.80 21.58
CA ALA A 190 9.88 -51.72 20.63
C ALA A 190 9.17 -51.96 19.28
N ALA A 191 9.08 -53.22 18.83
CA ALA A 191 8.34 -53.58 17.61
C ALA A 191 6.84 -53.33 17.75
N GLN A 192 6.25 -53.59 18.92
CA GLN A 192 4.82 -53.34 19.18
C GLN A 192 4.50 -51.85 19.31
N GLN A 193 5.36 -51.07 19.98
CA GLN A 193 5.19 -49.62 20.05
C GLN A 193 5.36 -48.94 18.69
N GLN A 194 6.30 -49.39 17.87
CA GLN A 194 6.52 -48.83 16.54
C GLN A 194 5.36 -49.14 15.58
N GLU A 195 4.69 -50.28 15.75
CA GLU A 195 3.48 -50.60 14.99
C GLU A 195 2.26 -49.79 15.45
N ALA A 196 2.11 -49.54 16.75
CA ALA A 196 1.08 -48.65 17.29
C ALA A 196 1.22 -47.22 16.75
N LEU A 197 2.44 -46.67 16.75
CA LEU A 197 2.73 -45.33 16.24
C LEU A 197 2.48 -45.22 14.72
N ARG A 198 2.78 -46.30 13.97
CA ARG A 198 2.47 -46.39 12.53
C ARG A 198 0.96 -46.40 12.25
N ARG A 199 0.16 -47.03 13.12
CA ARG A 199 -1.32 -47.03 12.97
C ARG A 199 -1.90 -45.65 13.26
N GLU A 200 -1.38 -44.95 14.26
CA GLU A 200 -1.83 -43.59 14.61
C GLU A 200 -1.47 -42.57 13.51
N THR A 201 -0.23 -42.62 12.99
CA THR A 201 0.19 -41.77 11.86
C THR A 201 -0.58 -42.08 10.58
N ALA A 202 -0.92 -43.35 10.30
CA ALA A 202 -1.75 -43.71 9.17
C ALA A 202 -3.21 -43.21 9.31
N GLN A 203 -3.75 -43.16 10.53
CA GLN A 203 -5.08 -42.59 10.79
C GLN A 203 -5.10 -41.06 10.61
N LEU A 204 -4.08 -40.36 11.12
CA LEU A 204 -3.92 -38.90 10.92
C LEU A 204 -3.74 -38.54 9.44
N ALA A 205 -2.97 -39.32 8.69
CA ALA A 205 -2.79 -39.11 7.25
C ALA A 205 -4.10 -39.30 6.46
N ARG A 206 -4.96 -40.26 6.84
CA ARG A 206 -6.28 -40.45 6.23
C ARG A 206 -7.27 -39.32 6.57
N ALA A 207 -7.22 -38.80 7.80
CA ALA A 207 -8.04 -37.64 8.19
C ALA A 207 -7.62 -36.36 7.43
N ALA A 208 -6.32 -36.16 7.21
CA ALA A 208 -5.81 -35.04 6.41
C ALA A 208 -6.14 -35.16 4.91
N ALA A 209 -6.15 -36.38 4.36
CA ALA A 209 -6.50 -36.62 2.96
C ALA A 209 -8.00 -36.37 2.66
N GLY A 210 -8.89 -36.56 3.65
CA GLY A 210 -10.33 -36.29 3.51
C GLY A 210 -10.71 -34.80 3.48
N LEU A 211 -9.79 -33.91 3.90
CA LEU A 211 -10.02 -32.46 3.95
C LEU A 211 -9.45 -31.70 2.73
N SER A 212 -8.90 -32.42 1.75
CA SER A 212 -8.10 -31.85 0.64
C SER A 212 -8.84 -31.78 -0.71
N THR A 213 -10.16 -31.62 -0.69
CA THR A 213 -11.00 -31.49 -1.92
C THR A 213 -11.48 -30.06 -2.19
N THR A 214 -10.65 -29.06 -1.88
CA THR A 214 -10.79 -27.69 -2.42
C THR A 214 -9.57 -27.36 -3.28
N VAL A 215 -9.69 -27.64 -4.57
CA VAL A 215 -8.66 -27.65 -5.64
C VAL A 215 -8.23 -26.23 -6.07
N ALA A 216 -8.13 -25.26 -5.15
CA ALA A 216 -7.88 -23.86 -5.53
C ALA A 216 -6.44 -23.33 -5.35
N THR A 217 -5.50 -23.97 -4.64
CA THR A 217 -4.38 -23.18 -4.05
C THR A 217 -2.94 -23.63 -4.35
N ALA A 218 -2.69 -24.53 -5.31
CA ALA A 218 -1.29 -24.85 -5.66
C ALA A 218 -0.59 -23.66 -6.34
N SER A 219 -1.30 -22.94 -7.22
CA SER A 219 -0.80 -21.73 -7.88
C SER A 219 -0.62 -20.57 -6.91
N ASP A 220 -1.59 -20.35 -6.01
CA ASP A 220 -1.52 -19.28 -5.01
C ASP A 220 -0.41 -19.52 -3.98
N SER A 221 -0.11 -20.79 -3.67
CA SER A 221 0.96 -21.12 -2.73
C SER A 221 2.36 -20.86 -3.29
N ALA A 222 2.58 -21.15 -4.58
CA ALA A 222 3.86 -20.87 -5.23
C ALA A 222 4.13 -19.35 -5.32
N LEU A 223 3.09 -18.58 -5.63
CA LEU A 223 3.17 -17.13 -5.71
C LEU A 223 3.41 -16.50 -4.33
N ALA A 224 2.80 -17.03 -3.27
CA ALA A 224 3.06 -16.60 -1.89
C ALA A 224 4.51 -16.84 -1.43
N ILE A 225 5.14 -17.95 -1.85
CA ILE A 225 6.55 -18.24 -1.51
C ILE A 225 7.49 -17.24 -2.22
N GLN A 226 7.23 -16.94 -3.49
CA GLN A 226 8.04 -15.99 -4.25
C GLN A 226 7.85 -14.54 -3.76
N GLU A 227 6.63 -14.16 -3.38
CA GLU A 227 6.35 -12.85 -2.75
C GLU A 227 7.01 -12.74 -1.37
N GLY A 228 7.02 -13.82 -0.57
CA GLY A 228 7.68 -13.85 0.73
C GLY A 228 9.19 -13.61 0.66
N ALA A 229 9.86 -14.14 -0.37
CA ALA A 229 11.29 -13.89 -0.59
C ALA A 229 11.60 -12.42 -0.93
N LYS A 230 10.74 -11.76 -1.71
CA LYS A 230 10.87 -10.31 -1.99
C LYS A 230 10.60 -9.45 -0.76
N ALA A 231 9.61 -9.81 0.06
CA ALA A 231 9.28 -9.10 1.29
C ALA A 231 10.41 -9.10 2.33
N LEU A 232 11.31 -10.09 2.26
CA LEU A 232 12.49 -10.17 3.13
C LEU A 232 13.48 -9.04 2.88
N PHE A 233 13.59 -8.57 1.64
CA PHE A 233 14.49 -7.48 1.26
C PHE A 233 13.81 -6.11 1.25
N ASP A 234 12.49 -6.10 1.13
CA ASP A 234 11.70 -4.89 0.98
C ASP A 234 10.87 -4.62 2.24
N ARG A 235 11.42 -3.78 3.12
CA ARG A 235 10.81 -3.43 4.41
C ARG A 235 9.41 -2.85 4.27
N GLU A 236 9.10 -2.22 3.14
CA GLU A 236 7.83 -1.53 2.90
C GLU A 236 6.81 -2.39 2.13
N TYR A 237 7.21 -3.57 1.67
CA TYR A 237 6.34 -4.43 0.89
C TYR A 237 5.06 -4.82 1.65
N HIS A 238 5.17 -5.11 2.95
CA HIS A 238 4.02 -5.49 3.77
C HIS A 238 3.00 -4.35 3.92
N PHE A 239 3.46 -3.10 4.06
CA PHE A 239 2.61 -1.91 4.04
C PHE A 239 1.92 -1.73 2.69
N ARG A 240 2.67 -1.81 1.58
CA ARG A 240 2.06 -1.72 0.23
C ARG A 240 1.01 -2.80 -0.01
N ARG A 241 1.26 -4.01 0.49
CA ARG A 241 0.28 -5.09 0.41
C ARG A 241 -0.95 -4.82 1.28
N PHE A 242 -0.76 -4.34 2.51
CA PHE A 242 -1.85 -3.92 3.38
C PHE A 242 -2.72 -2.86 2.71
N LEU A 243 -2.11 -1.80 2.17
CA LEU A 243 -2.80 -0.69 1.50
C LEU A 243 -3.61 -1.15 0.29
N LYS A 244 -3.04 -2.04 -0.52
CA LYS A 244 -3.77 -2.64 -1.66
C LYS A 244 -5.02 -3.39 -1.18
N GLU A 245 -4.93 -4.10 -0.08
CA GLU A 245 -6.06 -4.84 0.49
C GLU A 245 -7.04 -3.91 1.22
N GLN A 246 -6.56 -2.83 1.85
CA GLN A 246 -7.36 -1.84 2.58
C GLN A 246 -8.45 -1.22 1.72
N ARG A 247 -8.16 -0.99 0.44
CA ARG A 247 -9.14 -0.51 -0.55
C ARG A 247 -10.44 -1.33 -0.57
N ARG A 248 -10.41 -2.61 -0.19
CA ARG A 248 -11.59 -3.49 -0.16
C ARG A 248 -12.57 -3.21 0.97
N TRP A 249 -12.16 -2.51 2.03
CA TRP A 249 -13.08 -2.12 3.11
C TRP A 249 -13.13 -0.62 3.36
N LEU A 250 -12.21 0.13 2.75
CA LEU A 250 -12.11 1.57 2.89
C LEU A 250 -13.39 2.29 2.46
N PHE A 251 -14.08 1.80 1.42
CA PHE A 251 -15.35 2.37 0.99
C PHE A 251 -16.45 2.19 2.04
N TYR A 252 -16.51 1.05 2.74
CA TYR A 252 -17.47 0.85 3.82
C TYR A 252 -17.23 1.85 4.96
N ASP A 253 -15.97 2.07 5.34
CA ASP A 253 -15.59 3.07 6.35
C ASP A 253 -15.98 4.49 5.92
N ALA A 254 -15.60 4.89 4.70
CA ALA A 254 -15.93 6.20 4.14
C ALA A 254 -17.44 6.46 4.13
N TYR A 255 -18.23 5.54 3.57
CA TYR A 255 -19.68 5.70 3.49
C TYR A 255 -20.37 5.58 4.86
N ALA A 256 -19.83 4.79 5.80
CA ALA A 256 -20.36 4.74 7.16
C ALA A 256 -20.28 6.12 7.84
N ARG A 257 -19.16 6.84 7.68
CA ARG A 257 -19.00 8.20 8.21
C ARG A 257 -19.92 9.20 7.55
N VAL A 258 -20.02 9.16 6.22
CA VAL A 258 -20.96 10.01 5.47
C VAL A 258 -22.37 9.82 6.00
N CYS A 259 -22.82 8.57 6.07
CA CYS A 259 -24.16 8.27 6.55
C CYS A 259 -24.35 8.74 8.01
N MET A 260 -23.34 8.64 8.86
CA MET A 260 -23.40 9.18 10.21
C MET A 260 -23.59 10.71 10.21
N ALA A 261 -22.73 11.43 9.48
CA ALA A 261 -22.77 12.89 9.39
C ALA A 261 -24.11 13.40 8.83
N LEU A 262 -24.64 12.71 7.82
CA LEU A 262 -25.96 13.01 7.27
C LEU A 262 -27.09 12.66 8.22
N GLY A 263 -26.99 11.53 8.91
CA GLY A 263 -27.94 11.13 9.95
C GLY A 263 -28.04 12.18 11.06
N ILE A 264 -26.91 12.64 11.58
CA ILE A 264 -26.84 13.69 12.60
C ILE A 264 -27.41 15.01 12.06
N ASN A 265 -27.05 15.41 10.84
CA ASN A 265 -27.60 16.63 10.26
C ASN A 265 -29.12 16.55 10.07
N GLN A 266 -29.66 15.43 9.58
CA GLN A 266 -31.10 15.24 9.45
C GLN A 266 -31.81 15.20 10.82
N MET A 267 -31.17 14.63 11.84
CA MET A 267 -31.67 14.67 13.22
C MET A 267 -31.74 16.11 13.74
N LEU A 268 -30.73 16.94 13.48
CA LEU A 268 -30.73 18.35 13.85
C LEU A 268 -31.77 19.17 13.06
N GLN A 269 -32.04 18.80 11.81
CA GLN A 269 -33.15 19.39 11.05
C GLN A 269 -34.51 18.98 11.63
N ALA A 270 -34.68 17.70 12.01
CA ALA A 270 -35.88 17.26 12.72
C ALA A 270 -36.06 18.04 14.03
N LEU A 271 -34.99 18.20 14.82
CA LEU A 271 -35.02 19.01 16.04
C LEU A 271 -35.38 20.48 15.76
N SER A 272 -34.91 21.03 14.64
CA SER A 272 -35.26 22.39 14.23
C SER A 272 -36.76 22.53 13.94
N TYR A 273 -37.36 21.57 13.23
CA TYR A 273 -38.81 21.54 13.02
C TYR A 273 -39.58 21.30 14.32
N TYR A 274 -39.03 20.51 15.24
CA TYR A 274 -39.61 20.31 16.57
C TYR A 274 -39.64 21.59 17.40
N ILE A 275 -38.55 22.35 17.42
CA ILE A 275 -38.46 23.64 18.12
C ILE A 275 -39.48 24.64 17.54
N VAL A 276 -39.57 24.70 16.21
CA VAL A 276 -40.49 25.59 15.50
C VAL A 276 -41.96 25.19 15.69
N GLY A 277 -42.24 23.89 15.73
CA GLY A 277 -43.61 23.36 15.88
C GLY A 277 -44.11 23.41 17.33
N GLY A 278 -43.33 22.92 18.29
CA GLY A 278 -43.75 22.81 19.69
C GLY A 278 -43.38 24.01 20.55
N ILE A 279 -42.09 24.37 20.60
CA ILE A 279 -41.58 25.36 21.58
C ILE A 279 -41.98 26.79 21.21
N ALA A 280 -42.09 27.10 19.91
CA ALA A 280 -42.43 28.44 19.45
C ALA A 280 -43.81 28.93 19.92
N GLU A 281 -44.71 28.01 20.26
CA GLU A 281 -46.04 28.33 20.81
C GLU A 281 -45.96 28.87 22.23
N GLU A 282 -45.08 28.29 23.05
CA GLU A 282 -44.91 28.68 24.44
C GLU A 282 -43.98 29.89 24.56
N THR A 283 -42.85 29.86 23.86
CA THR A 283 -41.79 30.85 23.98
C THR A 283 -41.13 31.17 22.62
N PRO A 284 -41.70 32.08 21.81
CA PRO A 284 -41.22 32.33 20.45
C PRO A 284 -39.77 32.84 20.39
N SER A 285 -39.36 33.65 21.37
CA SER A 285 -37.96 34.11 21.49
C SER A 285 -36.99 32.98 21.85
N GLY A 286 -37.39 32.09 22.75
CA GLY A 286 -36.60 30.91 23.14
C GLY A 286 -36.45 29.93 21.98
N ALA A 287 -37.53 29.71 21.22
CA ALA A 287 -37.52 28.89 20.01
C ALA A 287 -36.61 29.48 18.93
N ALA A 288 -36.68 30.79 18.67
CA ALA A 288 -35.83 31.46 17.68
C ALA A 288 -34.33 31.34 18.02
N LEU A 289 -33.96 31.57 19.29
CA LEU A 289 -32.57 31.42 19.73
C LEU A 289 -32.09 29.97 19.64
N SER A 290 -32.92 29.02 20.06
CA SER A 290 -32.61 27.59 20.01
C SER A 290 -32.46 27.10 18.57
N LEU A 291 -33.32 27.56 17.66
CA LEU A 291 -33.25 27.26 16.23
C LEU A 291 -31.94 27.74 15.64
N VAL A 292 -31.53 28.98 15.91
CA VAL A 292 -30.24 29.51 15.46
C VAL A 292 -29.08 28.67 16.00
N GLY A 293 -29.13 28.30 17.29
CA GLY A 293 -28.12 27.43 17.91
C GLY A 293 -28.00 26.07 17.21
N VAL A 294 -29.12 25.41 16.93
CA VAL A 294 -29.16 24.11 16.24
C VAL A 294 -28.66 24.23 14.80
N GLN A 295 -29.03 25.29 14.07
CA GLN A 295 -28.57 25.51 12.70
C GLN A 295 -27.07 25.81 12.63
N VAL A 296 -26.53 26.58 13.58
CA VAL A 296 -25.09 26.81 13.69
C VAL A 296 -24.35 25.50 14.00
N LEU A 297 -24.87 24.68 14.92
CA LEU A 297 -24.29 23.38 15.23
C LEU A 297 -24.29 22.44 14.01
N SER A 298 -25.41 22.36 13.29
CA SER A 298 -25.54 21.58 12.05
C SER A 298 -24.52 22.03 11.00
N LEU A 299 -24.34 23.34 10.82
CA LEU A 299 -23.35 23.89 9.88
C LEU A 299 -21.91 23.58 10.31
N LEU A 300 -21.62 23.67 11.61
CA LEU A 300 -20.29 23.36 12.15
C LEU A 300 -19.94 21.88 11.95
N LEU A 301 -20.87 20.96 12.24
CA LEU A 301 -20.67 19.53 12.03
C LEU A 301 -20.44 19.22 10.55
N LEU A 302 -21.29 19.75 9.67
CA LEU A 302 -21.12 19.57 8.23
C LEU A 302 -19.77 20.12 7.73
N ARG A 303 -19.32 21.27 8.27
CA ARG A 303 -18.02 21.86 7.93
C ARG A 303 -16.84 21.04 8.43
N LEU A 304 -16.99 20.33 9.54
CA LEU A 304 -15.93 19.43 10.03
C LEU A 304 -15.74 18.23 9.08
N ASP A 305 -16.83 17.74 8.49
CA ASP A 305 -16.81 16.55 7.62
C ASP A 305 -16.47 16.85 6.15
N MET A 306 -16.81 18.05 5.65
CA MET A 306 -16.57 18.47 4.25
C MET A 306 -15.26 19.28 4.14
N ALA A 307 -14.24 18.76 3.45
CA ALA A 307 -12.90 19.36 3.40
C ALA A 307 -12.77 20.54 2.44
N GLU A 308 -13.25 20.32 1.21
CA GLU A 308 -12.86 21.14 0.05
C GLU A 308 -14.08 21.79 -0.63
N GLY A 309 -15.23 21.10 -0.63
CA GLY A 309 -16.46 21.63 -1.27
C GLY A 309 -16.95 22.95 -0.68
N LEU A 310 -16.68 23.20 0.61
CA LEU A 310 -17.07 24.43 1.31
C LEU A 310 -16.02 25.54 1.24
N GLN A 311 -14.84 25.32 0.64
CA GLN A 311 -13.84 26.38 0.50
C GLN A 311 -14.30 27.46 -0.47
N HIS A 312 -15.09 27.08 -1.48
CA HIS A 312 -15.70 28.03 -2.41
C HIS A 312 -16.92 28.68 -1.74
N TRP A 313 -16.92 30.02 -1.69
CA TRP A 313 -18.02 30.80 -1.10
C TRP A 313 -19.39 30.47 -1.71
N SER A 314 -19.45 30.09 -2.99
CA SER A 314 -20.68 29.66 -3.66
C SER A 314 -21.25 28.37 -3.07
N GLY A 315 -20.39 27.38 -2.79
CA GLY A 315 -20.77 26.13 -2.14
C GLY A 315 -21.26 26.36 -0.73
N ALA A 316 -20.51 27.12 0.07
CA ALA A 316 -20.92 27.48 1.43
C ALA A 316 -22.25 28.25 1.47
N PHE A 317 -22.44 29.20 0.56
CA PHE A 317 -23.70 29.93 0.44
C PHE A 317 -24.87 29.01 0.08
N ALA A 318 -24.70 28.13 -0.91
CA ALA A 318 -25.74 27.15 -1.28
C ALA A 318 -26.12 26.26 -0.09
N VAL A 319 -25.14 25.75 0.65
CA VAL A 319 -25.38 24.94 1.85
C VAL A 319 -26.16 25.73 2.90
N ILE A 320 -25.74 26.95 3.24
CA ILE A 320 -26.44 27.79 4.22
C ILE A 320 -27.88 28.05 3.79
N VAL A 321 -28.10 28.38 2.51
CA VAL A 321 -29.43 28.66 1.97
C VAL A 321 -30.31 27.42 2.02
N PHE A 322 -29.87 26.29 1.47
CA PHE A 322 -30.73 25.10 1.38
C PHE A 322 -30.92 24.39 2.72
N MET A 323 -29.96 24.51 3.65
CA MET A 323 -30.03 23.87 4.97
C MET A 323 -30.78 24.70 6.01
N ALA A 324 -30.47 26.00 6.13
CA ALA A 324 -31.01 26.84 7.21
C ALA A 324 -32.32 27.55 6.85
N LEU A 325 -32.55 27.84 5.56
CA LEU A 325 -33.74 28.57 5.14
C LEU A 325 -35.05 27.79 5.34
N PRO A 326 -35.15 26.46 5.10
CA PRO A 326 -36.41 25.74 5.28
C PRO A 326 -37.04 25.89 6.67
N PRO A 327 -36.34 25.58 7.79
CA PRO A 327 -36.95 25.71 9.12
C PRO A 327 -37.20 27.17 9.52
N LEU A 328 -36.35 28.12 9.09
CA LEU A 328 -36.59 29.55 9.31
C LEU A 328 -37.84 30.03 8.59
N TYR A 329 -38.01 29.62 7.33
CA TYR A 329 -39.18 29.96 6.53
C TYR A 329 -40.47 29.39 7.12
N ILE A 330 -40.43 28.14 7.60
CA ILE A 330 -41.56 27.51 8.29
C ILE A 330 -41.90 28.26 9.59
N GLY A 331 -40.91 28.68 10.37
CA GLY A 331 -41.14 29.47 11.58
C GLY A 331 -41.79 30.84 11.29
N ILE A 332 -41.37 31.51 10.22
CA ILE A 332 -42.01 32.74 9.73
C ILE A 332 -43.46 32.45 9.31
N LEU A 333 -43.69 31.36 8.57
CA LEU A 333 -45.02 31.00 8.09
C LEU A 333 -46.01 30.76 9.25
N ILE A 334 -45.58 30.05 10.30
CA ILE A 334 -46.39 29.81 11.50
C ILE A 334 -46.73 31.13 12.21
N HIS A 335 -45.77 32.06 12.31
CA HIS A 335 -45.98 33.31 13.04
C HIS A 335 -46.87 34.31 12.29
N PHE A 336 -46.71 34.43 10.97
CA PHE A 336 -47.36 35.47 10.17
C PHE A 336 -48.65 35.03 9.47
N VAL A 337 -48.95 33.72 9.41
CA VAL A 337 -50.13 33.19 8.72
C VAL A 337 -51.12 32.50 9.69
N PRO A 338 -51.48 33.09 10.86
CA PRO A 338 -52.35 32.43 11.83
C PRO A 338 -53.84 32.37 11.42
N THR A 339 -54.27 33.13 10.40
CA THR A 339 -55.71 33.31 10.08
C THR A 339 -56.13 32.80 8.70
N VAL A 340 -55.22 32.14 7.96
CA VAL A 340 -55.49 31.72 6.58
C VAL A 340 -55.91 30.25 6.55
N SER A 341 -56.70 29.86 5.55
CA SER A 341 -57.16 28.47 5.37
C SER A 341 -55.97 27.50 5.33
N VAL A 342 -56.14 26.30 5.92
CA VAL A 342 -55.11 25.24 5.99
C VAL A 342 -54.48 24.97 4.62
N ARG A 343 -55.29 24.89 3.56
CA ARG A 343 -54.82 24.67 2.18
C ARG A 343 -53.87 25.75 1.67
N THR A 344 -54.07 27.00 2.09
CA THR A 344 -53.20 28.10 1.69
C THR A 344 -51.85 28.00 2.40
N VAL A 345 -51.86 27.61 3.68
CA VAL A 345 -50.62 27.39 4.46
C VAL A 345 -49.83 26.22 3.86
N GLU A 346 -50.50 25.12 3.51
CA GLU A 346 -49.86 23.99 2.81
C GLU A 346 -49.23 24.41 1.48
N PHE A 347 -49.93 25.22 0.68
CA PHE A 347 -49.39 25.76 -0.57
C PHE A 347 -48.14 26.62 -0.33
N PHE A 348 -48.17 27.47 0.70
CA PHE A 348 -47.00 28.26 1.09
C PHE A 348 -45.88 27.43 1.73
N ALA A 349 -46.14 26.22 2.23
CA ALA A 349 -45.09 25.34 2.75
C ALA A 349 -44.30 24.61 1.63
N LEU A 350 -44.84 24.53 0.40
CA LEU A 350 -44.19 23.84 -0.73
C LEU A 350 -42.76 24.31 -1.03
N PRO A 351 -42.41 25.61 -1.01
CA PRO A 351 -41.04 26.06 -1.20
C PRO A 351 -40.06 25.49 -0.17
N ALA A 352 -40.47 25.32 1.10
CA ALA A 352 -39.62 24.70 2.10
C ALA A 352 -39.35 23.21 1.80
N PHE A 353 -40.34 22.47 1.28
CA PHE A 353 -40.14 21.09 0.82
C PHE A 353 -39.14 21.03 -0.33
N LEU A 354 -39.27 21.94 -1.30
CA LEU A 354 -38.34 22.00 -2.43
C LEU A 354 -36.93 22.36 -1.96
N LEU A 355 -36.78 23.34 -1.07
CA LEU A 355 -35.47 23.72 -0.53
C LEU A 355 -34.82 22.56 0.26
N HIS A 356 -35.56 21.87 1.12
CA HIS A 356 -35.06 20.70 1.85
C HIS A 356 -34.72 19.54 0.92
N SER A 357 -35.50 19.34 -0.14
CA SER A 357 -35.20 18.33 -1.17
C SER A 357 -33.95 18.68 -1.98
N MET A 358 -33.79 19.96 -2.35
CA MET A 358 -32.59 20.46 -3.02
C MET A 358 -31.35 20.32 -2.14
N TRP A 359 -31.48 20.52 -0.83
CA TRP A 359 -30.41 20.22 0.12
C TRP A 359 -29.98 18.75 0.04
N MET A 360 -30.92 17.81 0.06
CA MET A 360 -30.61 16.38 -0.09
C MET A 360 -29.96 16.04 -1.42
N LEU A 361 -30.43 16.63 -2.52
CA LEU A 361 -29.85 16.43 -3.84
C LEU A 361 -28.45 17.04 -3.97
N LEU A 362 -28.23 18.21 -3.37
CA LEU A 362 -26.92 18.86 -3.35
C LEU A 362 -25.90 17.97 -2.66
N ILE A 363 -26.25 17.42 -1.48
CA ILE A 363 -25.38 16.48 -0.80
C ILE A 363 -25.16 15.23 -1.63
N ALA A 364 -26.21 14.64 -2.21
CA ALA A 364 -26.08 13.45 -3.05
C ALA A 364 -25.12 13.70 -4.22
N ALA A 365 -25.17 14.89 -4.84
CA ALA A 365 -24.24 15.29 -5.90
C ALA A 365 -22.78 15.38 -5.39
N TYR A 366 -22.55 15.86 -4.17
CA TYR A 366 -21.21 15.88 -3.55
C TYR A 366 -20.67 14.49 -3.18
N LEU A 367 -21.55 13.50 -3.03
CA LEU A 367 -21.17 12.12 -2.70
C LEU A 367 -20.85 11.25 -3.92
N VAL A 368 -21.13 11.75 -5.13
CA VAL A 368 -20.76 11.05 -6.37
C VAL A 368 -19.22 11.05 -6.47
N PRO A 369 -18.57 9.88 -6.64
CA PRO A 369 -17.13 9.82 -6.82
C PRO A 369 -16.71 10.47 -8.14
N ASP A 370 -15.68 11.32 -8.11
CA ASP A 370 -15.18 12.06 -9.27
C ASP A 370 -14.54 11.17 -10.34
N THR A 371 -14.00 10.01 -9.95
CA THR A 371 -13.35 9.07 -10.87
C THR A 371 -13.83 7.63 -10.64
N VAL A 372 -14.03 6.91 -11.75
CA VAL A 372 -14.48 5.51 -11.76
C VAL A 372 -13.46 4.58 -11.09
N ASP A 373 -12.18 4.94 -11.16
CA ASP A 373 -11.08 4.02 -10.79
C ASP A 373 -10.86 3.87 -9.28
N GLU A 374 -11.34 4.82 -8.48
CA GLU A 374 -11.11 4.79 -7.03
C GLU A 374 -12.37 4.54 -6.21
N GLY A 375 -13.56 4.82 -6.75
CA GLY A 375 -14.84 4.55 -6.09
C GLY A 375 -15.04 5.24 -4.73
N LEU A 376 -14.13 6.16 -4.36
CA LEU A 376 -14.12 6.84 -3.07
C LEU A 376 -14.52 8.32 -3.25
N PRO A 377 -15.39 8.85 -2.39
CA PRO A 377 -15.76 10.27 -2.40
C PRO A 377 -14.62 11.12 -1.82
N LYS A 378 -13.69 11.58 -2.68
CA LYS A 378 -12.50 12.36 -2.31
C LYS A 378 -12.80 13.74 -1.72
N THR A 379 -13.98 14.30 -2.01
CA THR A 379 -14.42 15.60 -1.51
C THR A 379 -14.58 15.67 0.01
N LEU A 380 -14.60 14.51 0.67
CA LEU A 380 -14.80 14.38 2.11
C LEU A 380 -13.47 14.34 2.86
N ARG A 381 -13.37 15.21 3.87
CA ARG A 381 -12.14 15.36 4.67
C ARG A 381 -11.80 14.08 5.42
N THR A 382 -12.84 13.40 5.86
CA THR A 382 -12.75 12.16 6.61
C THR A 382 -12.16 11.02 5.79
N VAL A 383 -12.33 11.05 4.46
CA VAL A 383 -11.68 10.13 3.52
C VAL A 383 -10.21 10.51 3.33
N LEU A 384 -9.91 11.81 3.24
CA LEU A 384 -8.52 12.28 3.20
C LEU A 384 -7.72 11.86 4.45
N TYR A 385 -8.33 11.93 5.63
CA TYR A 385 -7.70 11.48 6.88
C TYR A 385 -7.56 9.97 7.01
N LEU A 386 -8.29 9.20 6.19
CA LEU A 386 -8.07 7.78 6.10
C LEU A 386 -6.86 7.44 5.25
N ASP A 387 -6.56 8.31 4.29
CA ASP A 387 -5.48 8.16 3.33
C ASP A 387 -4.19 8.85 3.82
N VAL A 388 -3.86 8.70 5.12
CA VAL A 388 -2.61 9.22 5.72
C VAL A 388 -1.40 8.71 4.94
N LEU A 389 -1.51 7.50 4.42
CA LEU A 389 -0.44 6.84 3.68
C LEU A 389 -0.42 7.21 2.20
N HIS A 390 -1.43 7.88 1.63
CA HIS A 390 -1.34 8.35 0.24
C HIS A 390 -0.29 9.44 0.08
N LEU A 391 -0.23 10.36 1.05
CA LEU A 391 0.72 11.47 1.01
C LEU A 391 2.14 10.90 1.05
N ASP A 392 2.40 9.99 1.98
CA ASP A 392 3.69 9.30 2.08
C ASP A 392 3.95 8.41 0.85
N GLN A 393 2.94 7.74 0.30
CA GLN A 393 3.10 6.94 -0.92
C GLN A 393 3.39 7.78 -2.14
N GLN A 394 2.75 8.94 -2.26
CA GLN A 394 2.99 9.86 -3.35
C GLN A 394 4.39 10.45 -3.21
N GLU A 395 4.80 10.86 -2.01
CA GLU A 395 6.17 11.33 -1.75
C GLU A 395 7.21 10.24 -2.00
N MET A 396 6.95 8.99 -1.61
CA MET A 396 7.84 7.87 -1.88
C MET A 396 7.84 7.46 -3.36
N ALA A 397 6.70 7.52 -4.05
CA ALA A 397 6.61 7.23 -5.48
C ALA A 397 7.29 8.32 -6.30
N GLU A 398 7.10 9.59 -5.94
CA GLU A 398 7.81 10.73 -6.51
C GLU A 398 9.30 10.65 -6.20
N GLY A 399 9.68 10.27 -4.98
CA GLY A 399 11.06 10.05 -4.59
C GLY A 399 11.73 8.89 -5.33
N ALA A 400 11.03 7.77 -5.49
CA ALA A 400 11.50 6.62 -6.26
C ALA A 400 11.59 6.93 -7.76
N ALA A 401 10.60 7.63 -8.31
CA ALA A 401 10.64 8.10 -9.70
C ALA A 401 11.79 9.10 -9.91
N ALA A 402 12.00 10.02 -8.96
CA ALA A 402 13.12 10.96 -9.00
C ALA A 402 14.47 10.26 -8.89
N GLN A 403 14.59 9.24 -8.03
CA GLN A 403 15.80 8.44 -7.89
C GLN A 403 16.06 7.60 -9.16
N GLN A 404 15.04 6.98 -9.74
CA GLN A 404 15.16 6.26 -11.00
C GLN A 404 15.58 7.18 -12.16
N VAL A 405 15.00 8.38 -12.22
CA VAL A 405 15.42 9.43 -13.16
C VAL A 405 16.89 9.80 -12.93
N LYS A 406 17.32 9.94 -11.67
CA LYS A 406 18.71 10.23 -11.34
C LYS A 406 19.65 9.09 -11.79
N ASP A 407 19.36 7.85 -11.43
CA ASP A 407 20.18 6.68 -11.76
C ASP A 407 20.32 6.51 -13.28
N THR A 408 19.24 6.70 -14.04
CA THR A 408 19.29 6.66 -15.51
C THR A 408 20.06 7.82 -16.12
N THR A 409 19.97 9.02 -15.55
CA THR A 409 20.82 10.14 -16.01
C THR A 409 22.30 9.92 -15.71
N GLU A 410 22.64 9.33 -14.56
CA GLU A 410 24.02 9.00 -14.19
C GLU A 410 24.59 7.90 -15.10
N ALA A 411 23.83 6.84 -15.38
CA ALA A 411 24.21 5.77 -16.29
C ALA A 411 24.45 6.28 -17.73
N LEU A 412 23.58 7.15 -18.24
CA LEU A 412 23.75 7.80 -19.53
C LEU A 412 25.02 8.66 -19.58
N GLN A 413 25.31 9.43 -18.52
CA GLN A 413 26.50 10.26 -18.44
C GLN A 413 27.78 9.43 -18.37
N GLU A 414 27.80 8.35 -17.60
CA GLU A 414 28.94 7.43 -17.51
C GLU A 414 29.24 6.77 -18.85
N ALA A 415 28.22 6.22 -19.52
CA ALA A 415 28.36 5.62 -20.84
C ALA A 415 28.84 6.63 -21.90
N GLN A 416 28.35 7.88 -21.82
CA GLN A 416 28.77 8.97 -22.70
C GLN A 416 30.25 9.33 -22.50
N GLU A 417 30.71 9.49 -21.26
CA GLU A 417 32.10 9.84 -20.97
C GLU A 417 33.06 8.68 -21.27
N ALA A 418 32.66 7.43 -21.02
CA ALA A 418 33.43 6.24 -21.38
C ALA A 418 33.68 6.19 -22.91
N LEU A 419 32.65 6.45 -23.72
CA LEU A 419 32.80 6.49 -25.18
C LEU A 419 33.73 7.63 -25.62
N LYS A 420 33.58 8.84 -25.07
CA LYS A 420 34.47 9.98 -25.38
C LYS A 420 35.91 9.73 -24.97
N GLN A 421 36.16 9.10 -23.83
CA GLN A 421 37.50 8.74 -23.38
C GLN A 421 38.13 7.69 -24.30
N ALA A 422 37.37 6.67 -24.71
CA ALA A 422 37.84 5.67 -25.67
C ALA A 422 38.19 6.29 -27.04
N MET A 423 37.41 7.28 -27.51
CA MET A 423 37.75 8.04 -28.72
C MET A 423 39.05 8.82 -28.56
N ARG A 424 39.23 9.54 -27.45
CA ARG A 424 40.46 10.30 -27.17
C ARG A 424 41.69 9.40 -27.08
N GLY A 425 41.57 8.25 -26.40
CA GLY A 425 42.67 7.29 -26.28
C GLY A 425 43.14 6.75 -27.62
N VAL A 426 42.23 6.53 -28.58
CA VAL A 426 42.62 6.12 -29.95
C VAL A 426 43.38 7.24 -30.67
N LEU A 427 42.90 8.49 -30.59
CA LEU A 427 43.57 9.65 -31.18
C LEU A 427 44.99 9.86 -30.63
N GLU A 428 45.17 9.73 -29.31
CA GLU A 428 46.47 9.86 -28.65
C GLU A 428 47.43 8.71 -29.01
N HIS A 429 46.90 7.49 -29.10
CA HIS A 429 47.72 6.33 -29.43
C HIS A 429 48.22 6.38 -30.88
N GLU A 430 47.40 6.88 -31.80
CA GLU A 430 47.82 7.12 -33.18
C GLU A 430 48.88 8.20 -33.31
N ALA A 431 48.69 9.32 -32.60
CA ALA A 431 49.65 10.42 -32.62
C ALA A 431 51.04 9.99 -32.14
N THR A 432 51.11 8.98 -31.26
CA THR A 432 52.36 8.51 -30.65
C THR A 432 52.97 7.29 -31.33
N ALA A 433 52.18 6.31 -31.76
CA ALA A 433 52.69 5.00 -32.16
C ALA A 433 53.05 4.89 -33.64
N GLY A 434 52.46 5.68 -34.54
CA GLY A 434 52.71 5.64 -35.99
C GLY A 434 52.49 4.28 -36.68
N ASN A 435 52.01 3.26 -35.94
CA ASN A 435 51.92 1.87 -36.38
C ASN A 435 50.49 1.36 -36.18
N VAL A 436 49.88 0.91 -37.26
CA VAL A 436 48.43 0.64 -37.40
C VAL A 436 47.99 -0.66 -36.71
N SER A 437 48.89 -1.53 -36.25
CA SER A 437 48.54 -2.91 -35.87
C SER A 437 47.81 -3.09 -34.53
N SER A 438 47.80 -2.10 -33.61
CA SER A 438 47.04 -2.18 -32.35
C SER A 438 45.56 -1.78 -32.46
N THR A 439 45.13 -1.23 -33.61
CA THR A 439 43.78 -0.69 -33.85
C THR A 439 42.66 -1.73 -33.77
N GLY A 440 42.94 -2.99 -34.09
CA GLY A 440 41.92 -4.05 -34.13
C GLY A 440 41.24 -4.30 -32.78
N ARG A 441 42.01 -4.41 -31.68
CA ARG A 441 41.45 -4.64 -30.33
C ARG A 441 40.72 -3.41 -29.78
N GLN A 442 41.17 -2.21 -30.11
CA GLN A 442 40.50 -0.98 -29.70
C GLN A 442 39.15 -0.80 -30.43
N GLY A 443 39.05 -1.26 -31.68
CA GLY A 443 37.80 -1.23 -32.44
C GLY A 443 36.69 -2.09 -31.83
N GLU A 444 37.00 -3.26 -31.29
CA GLU A 444 36.02 -4.11 -30.59
C GLU A 444 35.50 -3.45 -29.31
N GLN A 445 36.39 -2.87 -28.50
CA GLN A 445 36.01 -2.17 -27.27
C GLN A 445 35.13 -0.93 -27.57
N GLN A 446 35.45 -0.19 -28.62
CA GLN A 446 34.63 0.95 -29.05
C GLN A 446 33.24 0.53 -29.55
N GLN A 447 33.13 -0.59 -30.27
CA GLN A 447 31.83 -1.12 -30.70
C GLN A 447 30.98 -1.58 -29.51
N GLN A 448 31.60 -2.16 -28.48
CA GLN A 448 30.92 -2.53 -27.24
C GLN A 448 30.38 -1.29 -26.51
N LEU A 449 31.18 -0.23 -26.38
CA LEU A 449 30.75 1.03 -25.77
C LEU A 449 29.66 1.75 -26.57
N GLU A 450 29.74 1.72 -27.91
CA GLU A 450 28.69 2.25 -28.79
C GLU A 450 27.37 1.50 -28.57
N ALA A 451 27.42 0.15 -28.55
CA ALA A 451 26.25 -0.69 -28.33
C ALA A 451 25.64 -0.47 -26.93
N GLN A 452 26.48 -0.33 -25.91
CA GLN A 452 26.05 -0.02 -24.54
C GLN A 452 25.33 1.33 -24.49
N LEU A 453 25.94 2.40 -25.00
CA LEU A 453 25.32 3.74 -25.00
C LEU A 453 23.99 3.75 -25.79
N ARG A 454 23.88 3.02 -26.90
CA ARG A 454 22.61 2.87 -27.64
C ARG A 454 21.53 2.17 -26.82
N ALA A 455 21.89 1.12 -26.08
CA ALA A 455 20.95 0.40 -25.21
C ALA A 455 20.43 1.31 -24.10
N GLU A 456 21.31 2.03 -23.42
CA GLU A 456 20.96 2.99 -22.35
C GLU A 456 20.05 4.12 -22.85
N VAL A 457 20.30 4.63 -24.07
CA VAL A 457 19.43 5.65 -24.68
C VAL A 457 18.02 5.12 -24.97
N VAL A 458 17.90 3.87 -25.41
CA VAL A 458 16.58 3.24 -25.65
C VAL A 458 15.84 3.04 -24.33
N GLU A 459 16.51 2.51 -23.31
CA GLU A 459 15.91 2.31 -21.99
C GLU A 459 15.45 3.64 -21.38
N ALA A 460 16.30 4.67 -21.38
CA ALA A 460 15.93 5.99 -20.86
C ALA A 460 14.75 6.61 -21.61
N ARG A 461 14.60 6.33 -22.91
CA ARG A 461 13.48 6.83 -23.73
C ARG A 461 12.17 6.12 -23.39
N GLU A 462 12.21 4.81 -23.13
CA GLU A 462 11.04 4.07 -22.63
C GLU A 462 10.60 4.60 -21.27
N GLN A 463 11.55 4.92 -20.38
CA GLN A 463 11.25 5.48 -19.07
C GLN A 463 10.69 6.92 -19.14
N ASP A 464 11.21 7.81 -20.00
CA ASP A 464 10.67 9.17 -20.18
C ASP A 464 9.22 9.20 -20.71
N LEU A 465 8.78 8.15 -21.43
CA LEU A 465 7.38 8.01 -21.83
C LEU A 465 6.46 7.77 -20.62
N THR A 466 6.98 7.15 -19.56
CA THR A 466 6.20 6.84 -18.34
C THR A 466 6.23 7.96 -17.31
N ALA A 467 7.36 8.68 -17.20
CA ALA A 467 7.55 9.77 -16.25
C ALA A 467 8.36 10.90 -16.90
N PRO A 468 7.71 11.82 -17.63
CA PRO A 468 8.40 12.79 -18.46
C PRO A 468 9.18 13.80 -17.62
N SER A 469 10.50 13.85 -17.81
CA SER A 469 11.41 14.74 -17.10
C SER A 469 12.19 15.60 -18.08
N SER A 470 12.15 16.92 -17.91
CA SER A 470 12.86 17.84 -18.80
C SER A 470 14.38 17.63 -18.78
N SER A 471 14.92 17.25 -17.62
CA SER A 471 16.33 16.93 -17.42
C SER A 471 16.71 15.64 -18.15
N THR A 472 15.93 14.57 -17.99
CA THR A 472 16.15 13.27 -18.66
C THR A 472 16.12 13.45 -20.18
N ARG A 473 15.15 14.20 -20.71
CA ARG A 473 15.08 14.53 -22.15
C ARG A 473 16.31 15.27 -22.66
N GLN A 474 16.86 16.18 -21.85
CA GLN A 474 18.06 16.92 -22.24
C GLN A 474 19.27 16.00 -22.31
N GLU A 475 19.43 15.07 -21.35
CA GLU A 475 20.52 14.10 -21.34
C GLU A 475 20.38 13.07 -22.46
N ILE A 476 19.18 12.54 -22.72
CA ILE A 476 18.91 11.67 -23.88
C ILE A 476 19.39 12.35 -25.18
N ARG A 477 19.00 13.62 -25.41
CA ARG A 477 19.44 14.39 -26.60
C ARG A 477 20.96 14.64 -26.64
N ARG A 478 21.66 14.65 -25.51
CA ARG A 478 23.13 14.78 -25.49
C ARG A 478 23.80 13.45 -25.81
N ALA A 479 23.29 12.35 -25.28
CA ALA A 479 23.74 11.01 -25.58
C ALA A 479 23.55 10.67 -27.07
N GLU A 480 22.37 10.96 -27.64
CA GLU A 480 22.08 10.81 -29.08
C GLU A 480 23.07 11.59 -29.94
N ARG A 481 23.33 12.88 -29.63
CA ARG A 481 24.33 13.68 -30.35
C ARG A 481 25.74 13.11 -30.25
N THR A 482 26.07 12.46 -29.14
CA THR A 482 27.39 11.83 -28.95
C THR A 482 27.52 10.57 -29.81
N LEU A 483 26.46 9.76 -29.90
CA LEU A 483 26.40 8.63 -30.82
C LEU A 483 26.53 9.09 -32.27
N ASP A 484 25.83 10.16 -32.67
CA ASP A 484 25.94 10.74 -34.01
C ASP A 484 27.38 11.20 -34.31
N HIS A 485 28.01 11.92 -33.37
CA HIS A 485 29.41 12.31 -33.50
C HIS A 485 30.35 11.11 -33.63
N PHE A 486 30.13 10.06 -32.84
CA PHE A 486 30.93 8.84 -32.90
C PHE A 486 30.77 8.12 -34.24
N THR A 487 29.55 8.00 -34.76
CA THR A 487 29.31 7.38 -36.08
C THR A 487 29.96 8.17 -37.22
N LEU A 488 29.89 9.51 -37.18
CA LEU A 488 30.58 10.39 -38.13
C LEU A 488 32.11 10.23 -38.03
N TRP A 489 32.65 10.19 -36.81
CA TRP A 489 34.07 9.98 -36.56
C TRP A 489 34.55 8.63 -37.13
N LYS A 490 33.81 7.54 -36.84
CA LYS A 490 34.10 6.18 -37.35
C LYS A 490 34.02 6.12 -38.87
N ALA A 491 33.04 6.80 -39.48
CA ALA A 491 32.92 6.90 -40.93
C ALA A 491 34.11 7.65 -41.54
N ALA A 492 34.50 8.79 -40.98
CA ALA A 492 35.66 9.56 -41.43
C ALA A 492 36.97 8.77 -41.30
N TYR A 493 37.11 7.99 -40.22
CA TYR A 493 38.27 7.16 -39.95
C TYR A 493 38.46 6.02 -40.95
N PHE A 494 37.36 5.44 -41.45
CA PHE A 494 37.39 4.36 -42.43
C PHE A 494 37.51 4.81 -43.88
N ILE A 495 37.54 6.12 -44.17
CA ILE A 495 37.84 6.61 -45.52
C ILE A 495 39.33 6.35 -45.76
N PRO A 496 39.71 5.39 -46.63
CA PRO A 496 41.12 5.12 -46.88
C PRO A 496 41.78 6.39 -47.40
N LEU A 497 43.00 6.70 -46.93
CA LEU A 497 43.78 7.90 -47.29
C LEU A 497 43.79 8.19 -48.81
N TRP A 498 43.64 7.16 -49.66
CA TRP A 498 43.49 7.27 -51.11
C TRP A 498 42.21 7.99 -51.58
N SER A 499 41.10 7.84 -50.86
CA SER A 499 39.83 8.55 -51.14
C SER A 499 39.89 10.02 -50.70
N CYS A 500 40.61 10.34 -49.61
CA CYS A 500 40.89 11.73 -49.25
C CYS A 500 41.80 12.42 -50.27
N PHE A 501 42.73 11.68 -50.88
CA PHE A 501 43.55 12.20 -51.98
C PHE A 501 42.67 12.54 -53.20
N LEU A 502 41.73 11.67 -53.57
CA LEU A 502 40.76 11.91 -54.65
C LEU A 502 39.82 13.09 -54.36
N ILE A 503 39.36 13.29 -53.12
CA ILE A 503 38.49 14.42 -52.76
C ILE A 503 39.28 15.74 -52.72
N LEU A 504 40.53 15.74 -52.26
CA LEU A 504 41.41 16.91 -52.32
C LEU A 504 41.83 17.24 -53.77
N GLU A 505 41.99 16.23 -54.63
CA GLU A 505 42.28 16.41 -56.05
C GLU A 505 41.04 16.91 -56.82
N GLN A 506 39.83 16.48 -56.43
CA GLN A 506 38.57 16.95 -57.00
C GLN A 506 38.18 18.37 -56.52
N ASN A 507 38.50 18.76 -55.28
CA ASN A 507 38.30 20.13 -54.77
C ASN A 507 39.38 21.12 -55.26
N ARG A 508 40.60 20.66 -55.60
CA ARG A 508 41.58 21.50 -56.31
C ARG A 508 41.10 21.96 -57.69
N VAL A 509 40.20 21.20 -58.34
CA VAL A 509 39.60 21.59 -59.63
C VAL A 509 38.49 22.63 -59.45
N GLN A 510 37.79 22.66 -58.32
CA GLN A 510 36.73 23.66 -58.07
C GLN A 510 37.23 24.99 -57.48
N LEU A 511 38.37 25.02 -56.78
CA LEU A 511 38.94 26.27 -56.26
C LEU A 511 39.68 27.13 -57.32
N CYS A 512 39.72 26.69 -58.58
CA CYS A 512 40.20 27.50 -59.72
C CYS A 512 39.06 28.12 -60.55
N ILE A 513 37.80 28.05 -60.10
CA ILE A 513 36.62 28.61 -60.80
C ILE A 513 35.88 29.68 -59.93
N LEU A 514 36.56 30.24 -58.93
CA LEU A 514 36.19 31.48 -58.23
C LEU A 514 37.47 32.31 -58.07
#